data_AF-A0A7W8PHC7-F1
#
_entry.id   AF-A0A7W8PHC7-F1
#
_cell.length_a   1.000
_cell.length_b   1.000
_cell.length_c   1.000
_cell.angle_alpha   90.00
_cell.angle_beta   90.00
_cell.angle_gamma   90.00
#
_symmetry.space_group_name_H-M   'P 1'
#
loop_
_entity.id
_entity.type
_entity.pdbx_description
1 polymer ?
#
loop_
_entity_poly.entity_id
_entity_poly.type
_entity_poly.pdbx_seq_one_letter_code
_entity_poly.pdbx_strand_id
1 'polypeptide(L)'
;MNKTSLFRLNPKSKKLCSCCDEVAIKKLEIQTSWFRGDDDVFLLCLTHVSAAEQMKFEDIYYDHAMTKARRAKTAQRTPLL
;
A
#
# COMPACT_ATOMS: atom_id res chain seq x y z
N MET A 1 18.75 -7.60 -4.44
CA MET A 1 17.59 -8.51 -4.31
C MET A 1 16.73 -7.96 -3.19
N ASN A 2 15.50 -7.53 -3.50
CA ASN A 2 14.58 -6.99 -2.49
C ASN A 2 13.90 -8.15 -1.77
N LYS A 3 13.76 -8.05 -0.45
CA LYS A 3 13.01 -9.04 0.33
C LYS A 3 11.57 -8.57 0.44
N THR A 4 10.64 -9.41 0.04
CA THR A 4 9.19 -9.12 0.11
C THR A 4 8.52 -10.06 1.08
N SER A 5 7.65 -9.55 1.93
CA SER A 5 6.87 -10.35 2.88
C SER A 5 5.41 -9.94 2.85
N LEU A 6 4.52 -10.94 2.76
CA LEU A 6 3.07 -10.75 2.73
C LEU A 6 2.45 -11.30 4.01
N PHE A 7 1.79 -10.44 4.77
CA PHE A 7 1.12 -10.79 6.02
C PHE A 7 -0.40 -10.66 5.87
N ARG A 8 -1.18 -11.57 6.45
CA ARG A 8 -2.64 -11.44 6.48
C ARG A 8 -3.04 -10.34 7.46
N LEU A 9 -3.96 -9.47 7.05
CA LEU A 9 -4.56 -8.46 7.93
C LEU A 9 -5.69 -9.08 8.76
N ASN A 10 -5.97 -8.45 9.90
CA ASN A 10 -7.14 -8.81 10.70
C ASN A 10 -8.42 -8.48 9.88
N PRO A 11 -9.33 -9.44 9.64
CA PRO A 11 -10.54 -9.22 8.86
C PRO A 11 -11.49 -8.18 9.46
N LYS A 12 -11.36 -7.83 10.75
CA LYS A 12 -12.11 -6.73 11.38
C LYS A 12 -11.53 -5.34 11.10
N SER A 13 -10.35 -5.25 10.49
CA SER A 13 -9.73 -3.97 10.19
C SER A 13 -10.38 -3.35 8.94
N LYS A 14 -11.02 -2.19 9.10
CA LYS A 14 -11.58 -1.39 7.98
C LYS A 14 -10.50 -0.58 7.26
N LYS A 15 -9.28 -1.13 7.14
CA LYS A 15 -8.18 -0.41 6.49
C LYS A 15 -8.37 -0.47 4.99
N LEU A 16 -8.17 0.67 4.33
CA LEU A 16 -8.22 0.76 2.88
C LEU A 16 -6.88 0.35 2.27
N CYS A 17 -6.95 -0.09 1.03
CA CYS A 17 -5.79 -0.31 0.20
C CYS A 17 -4.96 0.98 0.09
N SER A 18 -3.64 0.81 0.00
CA SER A 18 -2.71 1.89 -0.29
C SER A 18 -2.84 2.34 -1.75
N CYS A 19 -3.21 1.43 -2.64
CA CYS A 19 -3.23 1.63 -4.09
C CYS A 19 -4.62 2.01 -4.63
N CYS A 20 -5.69 1.73 -3.88
CA CYS A 20 -7.08 2.06 -4.24
C CYS A 20 -7.95 2.28 -2.99
N ASP A 21 -9.27 2.44 -3.16
CA ASP A 21 -10.20 2.66 -2.04
C ASP A 21 -10.96 1.39 -1.62
N GLU A 22 -10.50 0.21 -2.06
CA GLU A 22 -11.04 -1.07 -1.58
C GLU A 22 -10.50 -1.45 -0.20
N VAL A 23 -11.15 -2.40 0.46
CA VAL A 23 -10.71 -2.94 1.74
C VAL A 23 -9.43 -3.76 1.57
N ALA A 24 -8.41 -3.45 2.36
CA ALA A 24 -7.17 -4.18 2.37
C ALA A 24 -7.31 -5.53 3.10
N ILE A 25 -6.68 -6.57 2.55
CA ILE A 25 -6.71 -7.94 3.09
C ILE A 25 -5.32 -8.46 3.48
N LYS A 26 -4.25 -7.94 2.85
CA LYS A 26 -2.86 -8.29 3.16
C LYS A 26 -2.02 -7.03 3.35
N LYS A 27 -0.96 -7.16 4.12
CA LYS A 27 0.13 -6.20 4.26
C LYS A 27 1.31 -6.71 3.45
N LEU A 28 1.86 -5.87 2.58
CA LEU A 28 3.11 -6.11 1.85
C LEU A 28 4.19 -5.23 2.47
N GLU A 29 5.32 -5.85 2.82
CA GLU A 29 6.53 -5.16 3.24
C GLU A 29 7.60 -5.42 2.18
N ILE A 30 8.17 -4.36 1.63
CA ILE A 30 9.26 -4.39 0.65
C ILE A 30 10.48 -3.77 1.30
N GLN A 31 11.49 -4.59 1.56
CA GLN A 31 12.77 -4.12 2.06
C GLN A 31 13.61 -3.63 0.87
N THR A 32 13.72 -2.31 0.71
CA THR A 32 14.45 -1.68 -0.40
C THR A 32 15.91 -1.38 -0.04
N SER A 33 16.23 -1.21 1.25
CA SER A 33 17.61 -1.02 1.72
C SER A 33 17.92 -1.83 2.97
N TRP A 34 18.91 -2.73 2.87
CA TRP A 34 19.38 -3.54 4.01
C TRP A 34 19.98 -2.68 5.14
N PHE A 35 20.54 -1.51 4.82
CA PHE A 35 21.34 -0.72 5.76
C PHE A 35 20.59 0.41 6.47
N ARG A 36 19.42 0.83 5.94
CA ARG A 36 18.71 2.03 6.43
C ARG A 36 17.36 1.76 7.08
N GLY A 37 16.84 0.54 7.03
CA GLY A 37 15.52 0.24 7.59
C GLY A 37 14.39 0.97 6.86
N ASP A 38 14.63 1.43 5.64
CA ASP A 38 13.59 1.95 4.75
C ASP A 38 12.83 0.74 4.19
N ASP A 39 11.83 0.30 4.97
CA ASP A 39 10.88 -0.72 4.56
C ASP A 39 9.62 -0.02 4.03
N ASP A 40 9.33 -0.23 2.75
CA ASP A 40 8.10 0.25 2.15
C ASP A 40 6.95 -0.67 2.54
N VAL A 41 5.92 -0.08 3.18
CA VAL A 41 4.78 -0.81 3.70
C VAL A 41 3.51 -0.45 2.95
N PHE A 42 2.88 -1.46 2.34
CA PHE A 42 1.62 -1.33 1.61
C PHE A 42 0.52 -2.19 2.24
N LEU A 43 -0.71 -1.68 2.23
CA LEU A 43 -1.91 -2.44 2.51
C LEU A 43 -2.59 -2.72 1.18
N LEU A 44 -2.85 -3.98 0.86
CA LEU A 44 -3.29 -4.40 -0.47
C LEU A 44 -4.64 -5.11 -0.40
N CYS A 45 -5.53 -4.77 -1.34
CA CYS A 45 -6.73 -5.56 -1.63
C CYS A 45 -6.36 -6.81 -2.45
N LEU A 46 -7.34 -7.68 -2.74
CA LEU A 46 -7.10 -8.93 -3.45
C LEU A 46 -6.43 -8.72 -4.82
N THR A 47 -6.85 -7.67 -5.53
CA THR A 47 -6.31 -7.32 -6.86
C THR A 47 -4.84 -6.94 -6.79
N HIS A 48 -4.47 -6.00 -5.90
CA HIS A 48 -3.08 -5.57 -5.77
C HIS A 48 -2.18 -6.63 -5.11
N VAL A 49 -2.74 -7.56 -4.33
CA VAL A 49 -2.02 -8.76 -3.88
C VAL A 49 -1.59 -9.61 -5.07
N SER A 50 -2.47 -9.84 -6.04
CA SER A 50 -2.12 -10.60 -7.25
C SER A 50 -1.02 -9.90 -8.06
N ALA A 51 -1.06 -8.57 -8.16
CA ALA A 51 0.00 -7.79 -8.79
C ALA A 51 1.35 -7.94 -8.05
N ALA A 52 1.33 -7.92 -6.71
CA ALA A 52 2.52 -8.13 -5.89
C ALA A 52 3.10 -9.54 -6.05
N GLU A 53 2.24 -10.56 -6.12
CA GLU A 53 2.62 -11.95 -6.36
C GLU A 53 3.23 -12.14 -7.77
N GLN A 54 2.81 -11.33 -8.75
CA GLN A 54 3.39 -11.27 -10.10
C GLN A 54 4.66 -10.39 -10.19
N MET A 55 5.17 -9.89 -9.06
CA MET A 55 6.33 -8.98 -8.99
C MET A 55 6.16 -7.66 -9.78
N LYS A 56 4.93 -7.24 -10.04
CA LYS A 56 4.61 -5.96 -10.70
C LYS A 56 4.65 -4.81 -9.70
N PHE A 57 5.81 -4.59 -9.09
CA PHE A 57 5.96 -3.59 -8.04
C PHE A 57 5.86 -2.16 -8.58
N GLU A 58 6.29 -1.92 -9.82
CA GLU A 58 6.18 -0.62 -10.48
C GLU A 58 4.72 -0.13 -10.53
N ASP A 59 3.78 -1.02 -10.88
CA ASP A 59 2.34 -0.74 -10.90
C ASP A 59 1.83 -0.39 -9.49
N ILE A 60 2.30 -1.10 -8.46
CA ILE A 60 1.94 -0.85 -7.05
C ILE A 60 2.43 0.53 -6.61
N TYR A 61 3.68 0.89 -6.92
CA TYR A 61 4.23 2.21 -6.58
C TYR A 61 3.48 3.33 -7.31
N TYR A 62 3.15 3.13 -8.59
CA TYR A 62 2.41 4.08 -9.39
C TYR A 62 1.00 4.33 -8.83
N ASP A 63 0.23 3.26 -8.59
CA ASP A 63 -1.13 3.33 -8.05
C ASP A 63 -1.15 3.94 -6.64
N HIS A 64 -0.16 3.59 -5.81
CA HIS A 64 0.00 4.19 -4.48
C HIS A 64 0.27 5.70 -4.57
N ALA A 65 1.16 6.14 -5.46
CA ALA A 65 1.45 7.56 -5.65
C ALA A 65 0.21 8.33 -6.10
N MET A 66 -0.55 7.78 -7.06
CA MET A 66 -1.80 8.37 -7.54
C MET A 66 -2.87 8.46 -6.43
N THR A 67 -3.07 7.38 -5.68
CA THR A 67 -4.03 7.35 -4.58
C THR A 67 -3.62 8.28 -3.43
N LYS A 68 -2.32 8.34 -3.10
CA LYS A 68 -1.78 9.28 -2.11
C LYS A 68 -2.01 10.72 -2.54
N ALA A 69 -1.75 11.06 -3.81
CA ALA A 69 -2.00 12.38 -4.37
C ALA A 69 -3.50 12.74 -4.34
N ARG A 70 -4.38 11.79 -4.67
CA ARG A 70 -5.85 11.96 -4.57
C ARG A 70 -6.28 12.24 -3.14
N ARG A 71 -5.84 11.43 -2.17
CA ARG A 71 -6.20 11.57 -0.76
C ARG A 71 -5.65 12.86 -0.13
N ALA A 72 -4.45 13.27 -0.50
CA ALA A 72 -3.87 14.54 -0.05
C ALA A 72 -4.71 15.76 -0.49
N LYS A 73 -5.21 15.75 -1.74
CA LYS A 73 -6.13 16.80 -2.24
C LYS A 73 -7.44 16.86 -1.46
N THR A 74 -7.97 15.70 -1.04
CA THR A 74 -9.19 15.64 -0.22
C THR A 74 -8.96 16.13 1.20
N ALA A 75 -7.83 15.77 1.83
CA ALA A 75 -7.51 16.16 3.20
C ALA A 75 -7.29 17.68 3.38
N GLN A 76 -6.82 18.37 2.34
CA GLN A 76 -6.65 19.82 2.35
C GLN A 76 -7.97 20.61 2.28
N ARG A 77 -9.12 19.94 2.04
CA ARG A 77 -10.45 20.56 1.96
C ARG A 77 -11.25 20.53 3.26
N THR A 78 -10.72 19.94 4.33
CA THR A 78 -11.30 20.06 5.67
C THR A 78 -10.75 21.32 6.34
N PRO A 79 -11.49 22.45 6.42
CA PRO A 79 -11.12 23.50 7.34
C PRO A 79 -11.18 22.91 8.76
N LEU A 80 -10.10 23.10 9.51
CA LEU A 80 -10.13 22.95 10.95
C LEU A 80 -11.19 23.94 11.45
N LEU A 81 -12.28 23.41 12.00
CA LEU A 81 -13.27 24.17 12.76
C LEU A 81 -12.60 24.81 13.98
#